data_AF-A0AA35WW30-F1
#
_entry.id   AF-A0AA35WW30-F1
#
_cell.length_a   1.000
_cell.length_b   1.000
_cell.length_c   1.000
_cell.angle_alpha   90.00
_cell.angle_beta   90.00
_cell.angle_gamma   90.00
#
_symmetry.space_group_name_H-M   'P 1'
#
loop_
_entity.id
_entity.type
_entity.pdbx_description
1 polymer ?
#
loop_
_entity_poly.entity_id
_entity_poly.type
_entity_poly.pdbx_seq_one_letter_code
_entity_poly.pdbx_strand_id
1 'polypeptide(L)'
;MEVMRWLQENCFQLAESLCLYSRWNGIETHASHYFVMSGRPIVDVVCHILSNHTSDHKKTYSILMAYLNLTLFEARNAEKQMPLLRPLADKVLELYGSGHVTQSSSHVTCHVISLLLDSWMVGYSSDKAISLLEKQLESLTGEESCRGRMCHSMLCLNSGRVQEARQGLCKTPKEDLERWMIGNVRFLLDSPTLTLSPLGKLVLELQESSLLDLFLHLLKRHKMTFDDLCTLLKTKDSTDLAQEHALKRFVEMIVLDRSKVISKTTTMQAVLILVEMLFARLSTTETTVSSRKQTPFVMRGTRHRWLDNVVPFGSGGGGGVWEEGEEGNGVTVETTGRRKHDYRLNDLLQLQTVLCSSHMTETVATRVNELLTPLNPVKEDGEGEGGAFVYQISLQMLSWPCVGRKKEACQLCLRHNPGAVIDYCTTMFPGDLDLWVWLLEQLLGNANYEGDPTHPQDLYKSLYKEALGHVITLTTPREFVFLLPPTGSAGFFLPFIERSIKLHFSRATSDCLHDSILQSNNNTTQ
;
A
#
# COMPACT_ATOMS: atom_id res chain seq x y z
N MET A 1 43.73 21.01 36.16
CA MET A 1 42.59 20.32 36.79
C MET A 1 42.02 21.09 37.98
N GLU A 2 42.85 21.68 38.85
CA GLU A 2 42.37 22.43 40.03
C GLU A 2 41.49 23.64 39.70
N VAL A 3 41.83 24.42 38.66
CA VAL A 3 41.03 25.57 38.21
C VAL A 3 39.61 25.17 37.80
N MET A 4 39.45 24.03 37.11
CA MET A 4 38.13 23.54 36.69
C MET A 4 37.29 23.09 37.89
N ARG A 5 37.89 22.38 38.85
CA ARG A 5 37.20 21.98 40.08
C ARG A 5 36.77 23.20 40.90
N TRP A 6 37.65 24.20 41.01
CA TRP A 6 37.32 25.45 41.68
C TRP A 6 36.17 26.18 40.99
N LEU A 7 36.20 26.31 39.66
CA LEU A 7 35.12 26.93 38.90
C LEU A 7 33.78 26.20 39.09
N GLN A 8 33.79 24.88 39.00
CA GLN A 8 32.60 24.04 39.20
C GLN A 8 31.98 24.25 40.59
N GLU A 9 32.81 24.33 41.62
CA GLU A 9 32.36 24.58 43.00
C GLU A 9 31.76 25.99 43.16
N ASN A 10 32.43 27.01 42.60
CA ASN A 10 31.92 28.39 42.65
C ASN A 10 30.60 28.52 41.88
N CYS A 11 30.43 27.85 40.74
CA CYS A 11 29.16 27.83 40.02
C CYS A 11 28.05 27.23 40.88
N PHE A 12 28.32 26.14 41.61
CA PHE A 12 27.34 25.53 42.50
C PHE A 12 26.93 26.47 43.65
N GLN A 13 27.91 27.07 44.33
CA GLN A 13 27.65 28.01 45.43
C GLN A 13 26.93 29.28 44.96
N LEU A 14 27.24 29.75 43.75
CA LEU A 14 26.56 30.89 43.13
C LEU A 14 25.11 30.55 42.79
N ALA A 15 24.85 29.36 42.25
CA ALA A 15 23.49 28.88 42.00
C ALA A 15 22.67 28.84 43.31
N GLU A 16 23.24 28.29 44.38
CA GLU A 16 22.62 28.26 45.72
C GLU A 16 22.36 29.66 46.27
N SER A 17 23.32 30.56 46.14
CA SER A 17 23.16 31.96 46.57
C SER A 17 22.02 32.66 45.83
N LEU A 18 21.88 32.39 44.52
CA LEU A 18 20.77 32.89 43.72
C LEU A 18 19.43 32.32 44.19
N CYS A 19 19.37 31.04 44.54
CA CYS A 19 18.16 30.44 45.13
C CYS A 19 17.73 31.18 46.40
N LEU A 20 18.67 31.44 47.32
CA LEU A 20 18.38 32.00 48.65
C LEU A 20 18.07 33.51 48.65
N TYR A 21 18.88 34.31 47.95
CA TYR A 21 18.96 35.74 48.26
C TYR A 21 18.35 36.67 47.20
N SER A 22 18.13 36.19 45.98
CA SER A 22 17.76 37.09 44.89
C SER A 22 16.23 37.31 44.80
N ARG A 23 15.85 38.56 44.50
CA ARG A 23 14.45 39.01 44.27
C ARG A 23 14.17 39.43 42.81
N TRP A 24 15.10 39.15 41.90
CA TRP A 24 15.07 39.59 40.52
C TRP A 24 14.14 38.71 39.67
N ASN A 25 13.57 39.23 38.59
CA ASN A 25 12.83 38.39 37.65
C ASN A 25 13.80 37.56 36.80
N GLY A 26 13.49 36.27 36.59
CA GLY A 26 14.32 35.36 35.78
C GLY A 26 15.51 34.74 36.50
N ILE A 27 15.53 34.77 37.84
CA ILE A 27 16.54 34.09 38.66
C ILE A 27 16.62 32.61 38.32
N GLU A 28 15.48 31.99 38.03
CA GLU A 28 15.38 30.54 37.88
C GLU A 28 16.18 30.04 36.69
N THR A 29 16.15 30.82 35.61
CA THR A 29 16.99 30.60 34.44
C THR A 29 18.47 30.74 34.82
N HIS A 30 18.88 31.77 35.55
CA HIS A 30 20.30 31.97 35.88
C HIS A 30 20.83 30.89 36.84
N ALA A 31 20.10 30.60 37.92
CA ALA A 31 20.47 29.56 38.88
C ALA A 31 20.58 28.19 38.22
N SER A 32 19.64 27.83 37.35
CA SER A 32 19.67 26.54 36.63
C SER A 32 20.89 26.41 35.71
N HIS A 33 21.30 27.47 35.01
CA HIS A 33 22.52 27.45 34.21
C HIS A 33 23.79 27.26 35.07
N TYR A 34 23.88 27.93 36.22
CA TYR A 34 25.01 27.73 37.13
C TYR A 34 25.06 26.31 37.72
N PHE A 35 23.90 25.71 38.03
CA PHE A 35 23.85 24.30 38.41
C PHE A 35 24.37 23.39 37.29
N VAL A 36 23.97 23.61 36.03
CA VAL A 36 24.50 22.86 34.87
C VAL A 36 26.02 23.04 34.74
N MET A 37 26.52 24.27 34.86
CA MET A 37 27.95 24.59 34.78
C MET A 37 28.78 23.96 35.90
N SER A 38 28.18 23.66 37.06
CA SER A 38 28.86 22.97 38.15
C SER A 38 29.31 21.55 37.76
N GLY A 39 28.69 20.94 36.74
CA GLY A 39 29.00 19.58 36.31
C GLY A 39 28.74 18.51 37.38
N ARG A 40 28.05 18.84 38.47
CA ARG A 40 27.68 17.87 39.50
C ARG A 40 26.64 16.88 38.97
N PRO A 41 26.59 15.65 39.52
CA PRO A 41 25.56 14.69 39.17
C PRO A 41 24.16 15.28 39.35
N ILE A 42 23.25 15.00 38.40
CA ILE A 42 21.88 15.54 38.45
C ILE A 42 21.20 15.17 39.77
N VAL A 43 21.40 13.93 40.23
CA VAL A 43 20.86 13.41 41.49
C VAL A 43 21.28 14.27 42.70
N ASP A 44 22.52 14.73 42.75
CA ASP A 44 23.05 15.53 43.86
C ASP A 44 22.41 16.91 43.89
N VAL A 45 22.31 17.55 42.72
CA VAL A 45 21.68 18.87 42.58
C VAL A 45 20.20 18.80 42.96
N VAL A 46 19.47 17.79 42.46
CA VAL A 46 18.05 17.60 42.76
C VAL A 46 17.84 17.35 44.26
N CYS A 47 18.62 16.48 44.88
CA CYS A 47 18.58 16.23 46.31
C CYS A 47 18.84 17.51 47.12
N HIS A 48 19.86 18.27 46.75
CA HIS A 48 20.25 19.51 47.43
C HIS A 48 19.15 20.57 47.38
N ILE A 49 18.59 20.81 46.19
CA ILE A 49 17.50 21.79 46.03
C ILE A 49 16.28 21.37 46.85
N LEU A 50 15.95 20.07 46.85
CA LEU A 50 14.81 19.53 47.59
C LEU A 50 15.01 19.54 49.11
N SER A 51 16.23 19.35 49.62
CA SER A 51 16.51 19.34 51.06
C SER A 51 16.61 20.73 51.67
N ASN A 52 17.14 21.71 50.92
CA ASN A 52 17.56 22.98 51.49
C ASN A 52 16.55 24.13 51.33
N HIS A 53 15.52 23.98 50.51
CA HIS A 53 14.63 25.09 50.16
C HIS A 53 13.15 24.78 50.45
N THR A 54 12.83 24.58 51.72
CA THR A 54 11.48 24.25 52.22
C THR A 54 10.59 25.47 52.49
N SER A 55 11.13 26.69 52.56
CA SER A 55 10.35 27.88 52.99
C SER A 55 9.56 28.58 51.87
N ASP A 56 9.97 28.47 50.60
CA ASP A 56 9.25 29.01 49.44
C ASP A 56 9.13 27.95 48.35
N HIS A 57 8.13 27.08 48.50
CA HIS A 57 7.89 25.94 47.60
C HIS A 57 7.76 26.36 46.13
N LYS A 58 7.21 27.54 45.84
CA LYS A 58 6.97 27.97 44.45
C LYS A 58 8.28 28.35 43.76
N LYS A 59 9.14 29.12 44.44
CA LYS A 59 10.45 29.52 43.90
C LYS A 59 11.38 28.31 43.75
N THR A 60 11.48 27.47 44.78
CA THR A 60 12.26 26.22 44.72
C THR A 60 11.84 25.34 43.55
N TYR A 61 10.53 25.18 43.36
CA TYR A 61 9.97 24.40 42.27
C TYR A 61 10.31 25.00 40.89
N SER A 62 10.17 26.32 40.72
CA SER A 62 10.51 27.01 39.48
C SER A 62 11.98 26.81 39.07
N ILE A 63 12.91 26.96 40.03
CA ILE A 63 14.35 26.73 39.81
C ILE A 63 14.63 25.27 39.45
N LEU A 64 14.04 24.34 40.20
CA LEU A 64 14.22 22.91 39.97
C LEU A 64 13.71 22.51 38.59
N MET A 65 12.53 22.98 38.18
CA MET A 65 11.97 22.72 36.86
C MET A 65 12.82 23.32 35.75
N ALA A 66 13.33 24.54 35.92
CA ALA A 66 14.25 25.16 34.95
C ALA A 66 15.53 24.31 34.79
N TYR A 67 16.10 23.83 35.90
CA TYR A 67 17.28 22.96 35.88
C TYR A 67 17.00 21.60 35.24
N LEU A 68 15.87 20.96 35.57
CA LEU A 68 15.48 19.68 34.99
C LEU A 68 15.19 19.80 33.49
N ASN A 69 14.55 20.89 33.04
CA ASN A 69 14.34 21.14 31.61
C ASN A 69 15.65 21.30 30.83
N LEU A 70 16.67 21.92 31.43
CA LEU A 70 18.01 22.01 30.81
C LEU A 70 18.75 20.68 30.78
N THR A 71 18.54 19.80 31.77
CA THR A 71 19.36 18.60 31.93
C THR A 71 18.73 17.32 31.39
N LEU A 72 17.42 17.11 31.56
CA LEU A 72 16.74 15.87 31.19
C LEU A 72 16.53 15.73 29.68
N PHE A 73 16.49 16.84 28.94
CA PHE A 73 16.26 16.86 27.49
C PHE A 73 17.56 16.89 26.69
N GLU A 74 18.70 17.01 27.36
CA GLU A 74 20.02 17.02 26.73
C GLU A 74 20.57 15.59 26.52
N ALA A 75 20.78 15.21 25.26
CA ALA A 75 21.27 13.88 24.89
C ALA A 75 22.61 13.50 25.55
N ARG A 76 23.49 14.47 25.81
CA ARG A 76 24.79 14.23 26.50
C ARG A 76 24.63 13.66 27.91
N ASN A 77 23.47 13.85 28.55
CA ASN A 77 23.19 13.39 29.90
C ASN A 77 22.58 11.98 29.92
N ALA A 78 22.07 11.48 28.78
CA ALA A 78 21.34 10.22 28.67
C ALA A 78 22.12 9.02 29.22
N GLU A 79 23.37 8.83 28.80
CA GLU A 79 24.14 7.64 29.15
C GLU A 79 24.74 7.70 30.57
N LYS A 80 25.24 8.88 30.97
CA LYS A 80 26.04 9.02 32.20
C LYS A 80 25.22 9.41 33.43
N GLN A 81 24.21 10.26 33.25
CA GLN A 81 23.50 10.89 34.35
C GLN A 81 22.14 10.23 34.63
N MET A 82 21.41 9.79 33.59
CA MET A 82 20.07 9.21 33.76
C MET A 82 20.04 7.93 34.61
N PRO A 83 21.03 7.00 34.53
CA PRO A 83 21.05 5.84 35.42
C PRO A 83 21.16 6.22 36.91
N LEU A 84 21.88 7.31 37.22
CA LEU A 84 22.04 7.82 38.59
C LEU A 84 20.76 8.48 39.12
N LEU A 85 19.90 8.98 38.21
CA LEU A 85 18.63 9.63 38.56
C LEU A 85 17.51 8.64 38.87
N ARG A 86 17.65 7.34 38.53
CA ARG A 86 16.60 6.30 38.74
C ARG A 86 15.97 6.32 40.15
N PRO A 87 16.71 6.45 41.27
CA PRO A 87 16.12 6.49 42.60
C PRO A 87 15.19 7.70 42.85
N LEU A 88 15.33 8.76 42.06
CA LEU A 88 14.54 9.98 42.15
C LEU A 88 13.54 10.13 40.99
N ALA A 89 13.51 9.21 40.02
CA ALA A 89 12.72 9.35 38.80
C ALA A 89 11.23 9.57 39.11
N ASP A 90 10.69 8.83 40.08
CA ASP A 90 9.31 8.96 40.54
C ASP A 90 8.99 10.28 41.24
N LYS A 91 10.00 10.88 41.89
CA LYS A 91 9.87 12.18 42.56
C LYS A 91 9.96 13.32 41.54
N VAL A 92 10.87 13.18 40.56
CA VAL A 92 10.94 14.08 39.40
C VAL A 92 9.64 14.04 38.61
N LEU A 93 9.09 12.86 38.37
CA LEU A 93 7.82 12.69 37.69
C LEU A 93 6.65 13.35 38.46
N GLU A 94 6.59 13.19 39.78
CA GLU A 94 5.61 13.91 40.63
C GLU A 94 5.77 15.42 40.55
N LEU A 95 7.01 15.92 40.51
CA LEU A 95 7.26 17.35 40.34
C LEU A 95 6.62 17.83 39.04
N TYR A 96 6.87 17.18 37.91
CA TYR A 96 6.23 17.52 36.64
C TYR A 96 4.70 17.37 36.66
N GLY A 97 4.16 16.41 37.42
CA GLY A 97 2.72 16.20 37.59
C GLY A 97 2.02 17.25 38.45
N SER A 98 2.71 17.76 39.47
CA SER A 98 2.24 18.80 40.39
C SER A 98 2.34 20.21 39.82
N GLY A 99 3.12 20.40 38.76
CA GLY A 99 3.29 21.68 38.10
C GLY A 99 1.97 22.17 37.55
N HIS A 100 1.51 23.33 38.02
CA HIS A 100 0.40 24.00 37.37
C HIS A 100 0.71 24.14 35.89
N VAL A 101 -0.25 23.76 35.05
CA VAL A 101 -0.26 24.08 33.62
C VAL A 101 -0.03 25.58 33.51
N THR A 102 1.19 25.98 33.15
CA THR A 102 1.50 27.38 32.96
C THR A 102 0.77 27.81 31.70
N GLN A 103 -0.32 28.58 31.87
CA GLN A 103 -1.07 29.22 30.78
C GLN A 103 -0.24 30.35 30.15
N SER A 104 1.01 30.08 29.79
CA SER A 104 1.78 31.01 28.99
C SER A 104 1.18 30.98 27.59
N SER A 105 0.60 32.12 27.22
CA SER A 105 0.03 32.51 25.94
C SER A 105 -0.01 31.43 24.85
N SER A 106 -1.23 31.00 24.54
CA SER A 106 -1.71 30.22 23.39
C SER A 106 -1.49 28.70 23.34
N HIS A 107 -0.59 28.08 24.11
CA HIS A 107 -0.42 26.62 24.12
C HIS A 107 -0.28 26.04 25.54
N VAL A 108 -1.31 25.30 25.97
CA VAL A 108 -1.27 24.47 27.18
C VAL A 108 -0.36 23.28 26.90
N THR A 109 0.93 23.40 27.23
CA THR A 109 1.89 22.29 27.10
C THR A 109 1.84 21.45 28.36
N CYS A 110 1.60 20.15 28.20
CA CYS A 110 1.65 19.24 29.32
C CYS A 110 3.11 18.84 29.61
N HIS A 111 3.66 19.34 30.72
CA HIS A 111 5.03 19.06 31.12
C HIS A 111 5.30 17.56 31.30
N VAL A 112 4.33 16.80 31.82
CA VAL A 112 4.46 15.34 32.00
C VAL A 112 4.59 14.64 30.64
N ILE A 113 3.80 15.02 29.64
CA ILE A 113 3.88 14.47 28.29
C ILE A 113 5.25 14.76 27.67
N SER A 114 5.72 16.00 27.80
CA SER A 114 7.03 16.42 27.27
C SER A 114 8.16 15.64 27.96
N LEU A 115 8.09 15.48 29.28
CA LEU A 115 9.03 14.67 30.04
C LEU A 115 9.06 13.22 29.53
N LEU A 116 7.91 12.59 29.37
CA LEU A 116 7.82 11.18 29.01
C LEU A 116 8.21 10.89 27.54
N LEU A 117 7.94 11.82 26.63
CA LEU A 117 8.20 11.61 25.19
C LEU A 117 9.54 12.19 24.73
N ASP A 118 9.99 13.32 25.28
CA ASP A 118 11.16 14.02 24.75
C ASP A 118 12.38 14.00 25.67
N SER A 119 12.21 13.61 26.95
CA SER A 119 13.34 13.50 27.85
C SER A 119 14.04 12.15 27.77
N TRP A 120 15.26 12.10 28.30
CA TRP A 120 16.06 10.88 28.41
C TRP A 120 15.85 10.15 29.75
N MET A 121 14.87 10.58 30.56
CA MET A 121 14.63 10.01 31.88
C MET A 121 14.17 8.55 31.77
N VAL A 122 14.74 7.67 32.60
CA VAL A 122 14.39 6.25 32.68
C VAL A 122 14.24 5.80 34.13
N GLY A 123 13.56 4.68 34.35
CA GLY A 123 13.42 4.07 35.68
C GLY A 123 12.34 4.67 36.57
N TYR A 124 11.43 5.45 36.01
CA TYR A 124 10.18 5.82 36.68
C TYR A 124 9.19 4.64 36.67
N SER A 125 8.28 4.64 37.64
CA SER A 125 7.17 3.70 37.73
C SER A 125 6.13 4.00 36.66
N SER A 126 5.88 3.03 35.78
CA SER A 126 4.87 3.15 34.74
C SER A 126 3.47 3.40 35.30
N ASP A 127 3.10 2.73 36.39
CA ASP A 127 1.78 2.91 37.03
C ASP A 127 1.60 4.35 37.53
N LYS A 128 2.67 4.93 38.06
CA LYS A 128 2.67 6.31 38.54
C LYS A 128 2.54 7.29 37.38
N ALA A 129 3.31 7.08 36.32
CA ALA A 129 3.26 7.89 35.09
C ALA A 129 1.86 7.85 34.45
N ILE A 130 1.25 6.66 34.36
CA ILE A 130 -0.11 6.48 33.87
C ILE A 130 -1.10 7.28 34.73
N SER A 131 -1.04 7.13 36.06
CA SER A 131 -1.98 7.81 36.96
C SER A 131 -1.91 9.34 36.90
N LEU A 132 -0.71 9.91 36.69
CA LEU A 132 -0.51 11.35 36.56
C LEU A 132 -1.00 11.84 35.20
N LEU A 133 -0.71 11.08 34.14
CA LEU A 133 -1.12 11.41 32.79
C LEU A 133 -2.64 11.35 32.62
N GLU A 134 -3.32 10.37 33.22
CA GLU A 134 -4.79 10.26 33.20
C GLU A 134 -5.48 11.47 33.80
N LYS A 135 -4.99 11.94 34.96
CA LYS A 135 -5.51 13.17 35.60
C LYS A 135 -5.37 14.40 34.72
N GLN A 136 -4.32 14.47 33.91
CA GLN A 136 -4.05 15.62 33.05
C GLN A 136 -4.80 15.52 31.71
N LEU A 137 -4.96 14.31 31.17
CA LEU A 137 -5.61 14.04 29.89
C LEU A 137 -7.04 14.61 29.78
N GLU A 138 -7.78 14.63 30.89
CA GLU A 138 -9.14 15.20 30.94
C GLU A 138 -9.17 16.70 30.62
N SER A 139 -8.07 17.41 30.85
CA SER A 139 -7.95 18.85 30.61
C SER A 139 -7.35 19.22 29.25
N LEU A 140 -6.80 18.24 28.52
CA LEU A 140 -6.07 18.48 27.27
C LEU A 140 -7.00 18.46 26.06
N THR A 141 -6.81 19.43 25.17
CA THR A 141 -7.54 19.55 23.90
C THR A 141 -6.58 19.60 22.71
N GLY A 142 -7.11 19.30 21.51
CA GLY A 142 -6.34 19.37 20.26
C GLY A 142 -5.12 18.45 20.21
N GLU A 143 -4.01 18.96 19.69
CA GLU A 143 -2.77 18.21 19.43
C GLU A 143 -2.15 17.62 20.71
N GLU A 144 -2.18 18.35 21.81
CA GLU A 144 -1.67 17.89 23.11
C GLU A 144 -2.50 16.72 23.67
N SER A 145 -3.80 16.68 23.39
CA SER A 145 -4.66 15.53 23.73
C SER A 145 -4.22 14.28 22.97
N CYS A 146 -3.95 14.40 21.66
CA CYS A 146 -3.41 13.30 20.85
C CYS A 146 -2.04 12.83 21.39
N ARG A 147 -1.11 13.78 21.58
CA ARG A 147 0.22 13.52 22.12
C ARG A 147 0.16 12.79 23.47
N GLY A 148 -0.75 13.22 24.34
CA GLY A 148 -1.00 12.58 25.63
C GLY A 148 -1.56 11.17 25.53
N ARG A 149 -2.52 10.93 24.63
CA ARG A 149 -3.08 9.59 24.41
C ARG A 149 -2.07 8.63 23.81
N MET A 150 -1.18 9.10 22.93
CA MET A 150 -0.08 8.29 22.42
C MET A 150 0.90 7.92 23.53
N CYS A 151 1.29 8.90 24.34
CA CYS A 151 2.15 8.68 25.52
C CYS A 151 1.51 7.68 26.50
N HIS A 152 0.22 7.82 26.78
CA HIS A 152 -0.53 6.90 27.65
C HIS A 152 -0.56 5.49 27.08
N SER A 153 -0.87 5.36 25.79
CA SER A 153 -0.90 4.07 25.11
C SER A 153 0.45 3.36 25.13
N MET A 154 1.55 4.11 24.96
CA MET A 154 2.91 3.57 25.07
C MET A 154 3.22 3.06 26.49
N LEU A 155 2.87 3.83 27.53
CA LEU A 155 3.09 3.43 28.91
C LEU A 155 2.25 2.20 29.29
N CYS A 156 0.99 2.15 28.87
CA CYS A 156 0.11 1.00 29.06
C CYS A 156 0.68 -0.25 28.39
N LEU A 157 1.18 -0.13 27.15
CA LEU A 157 1.83 -1.23 26.43
C LEU A 157 3.08 -1.74 27.17
N ASN A 158 3.95 -0.84 27.63
CA ASN A 158 5.14 -1.19 28.39
C ASN A 158 4.81 -1.87 29.74
N SER A 159 3.60 -1.65 30.26
CA SER A 159 3.10 -2.23 31.51
C SER A 159 2.23 -3.48 31.30
N GLY A 160 2.10 -3.97 30.06
CA GLY A 160 1.25 -5.12 29.72
C GLY A 160 -0.26 -4.82 29.69
N ARG A 161 -0.69 -3.57 29.83
CA ARG A 161 -2.10 -3.13 29.83
C ARG A 161 -2.59 -2.84 28.40
N VAL A 162 -2.61 -3.87 27.56
CA VAL A 162 -2.91 -3.73 26.12
C VAL A 162 -4.31 -3.15 25.86
N GLN A 163 -5.31 -3.50 26.67
CA GLN A 163 -6.69 -3.04 26.47
C GLN A 163 -6.86 -1.53 26.71
N GLU A 164 -6.18 -0.98 27.71
CA GLU A 164 -6.21 0.47 27.99
C GLU A 164 -5.55 1.25 26.84
N ALA A 165 -4.41 0.76 26.33
CA ALA A 165 -3.75 1.33 25.17
C ALA A 165 -4.66 1.34 23.93
N ARG A 166 -5.42 0.25 23.70
CA ARG A 166 -6.40 0.18 22.60
C ARG A 166 -7.47 1.26 22.74
N GLN A 167 -8.03 1.41 23.94
CA GLN A 167 -9.07 2.40 24.19
C GLN A 167 -8.56 3.83 23.97
N GLY A 168 -7.34 4.13 24.40
CA GLY A 168 -6.68 5.43 24.17
C GLY A 168 -6.53 5.75 22.68
N LEU A 169 -6.03 4.79 21.90
CA LEU A 169 -5.87 4.94 20.46
C LEU A 169 -7.21 5.09 19.73
N CYS A 170 -8.22 4.28 20.06
CA CYS A 170 -9.54 4.35 19.42
C CYS A 170 -10.26 5.70 19.64
N LYS A 171 -9.95 6.41 20.72
CA LYS A 171 -10.52 7.74 21.00
C LYS A 171 -9.85 8.85 20.20
N THR A 172 -8.70 8.60 19.58
CA THR A 172 -7.91 9.62 18.89
C THR A 172 -8.38 9.79 17.44
N PRO A 173 -8.69 11.03 16.99
CA PRO A 173 -9.05 11.28 15.60
C PRO A 173 -7.94 10.86 14.64
N LYS A 174 -8.32 10.35 13.46
CA LYS A 174 -7.40 9.84 12.45
C LYS A 174 -6.39 10.92 12.02
N GLU A 175 -6.86 12.15 11.81
CA GLU A 175 -6.06 13.26 11.31
C GLU A 175 -5.02 13.75 12.33
N ASP A 176 -5.38 13.73 13.62
CA ASP A 176 -4.45 14.07 14.71
C ASP A 176 -3.38 12.98 14.88
N LEU A 177 -3.79 11.70 14.76
CA LEU A 177 -2.89 10.57 14.82
C LEU A 177 -1.87 10.64 13.68
N GLU A 178 -2.30 10.86 12.44
CA GLU A 178 -1.41 11.00 11.28
C GLU A 178 -0.38 12.12 11.46
N ARG A 179 -0.84 13.32 11.87
CA ARG A 179 0.06 14.45 12.16
C ARG A 179 1.11 14.09 13.20
N TRP A 180 0.70 13.46 14.30
CA TRP A 180 1.61 13.04 15.35
C TRP A 180 2.61 11.99 14.86
N MET A 181 2.14 10.97 14.12
CA MET A 181 2.98 9.88 13.61
C MET A 181 4.07 10.40 12.65
N ILE A 182 3.75 11.37 11.80
CA ILE A 182 4.72 11.99 10.87
C ILE A 182 5.89 12.64 11.63
N GLY A 183 5.60 13.29 12.76
CA GLY A 183 6.61 13.92 13.61
C GLY A 183 7.38 12.93 14.50
N ASN A 184 6.81 11.78 14.80
CA ASN A 184 7.26 10.90 15.88
C ASN A 184 7.47 9.43 15.45
N VAL A 185 7.93 9.22 14.21
CA VAL A 185 8.17 7.88 13.62
C VAL A 185 9.01 6.97 14.52
N ARG A 186 9.94 7.52 15.31
CA ARG A 186 10.81 6.79 16.25
C ARG A 186 10.06 5.97 17.30
N PHE A 187 8.80 6.29 17.60
CA PHE A 187 8.00 5.52 18.56
C PHE A 187 7.23 4.38 17.90
N LEU A 188 7.09 4.39 16.58
CA LEU A 188 6.42 3.34 15.81
C LEU A 188 7.39 2.27 15.33
N LEU A 189 8.67 2.61 15.20
CA LEU A 189 9.72 1.76 14.64
C LEU A 189 10.87 1.59 15.62
N ASP A 190 11.36 0.36 15.77
CA ASP A 190 12.58 0.07 16.51
C ASP A 190 13.82 0.24 15.62
N SER A 191 14.68 1.19 15.97
CA SER A 191 15.68 1.77 15.06
C SER A 191 16.95 0.95 14.72
N PRO A 192 17.29 -0.22 15.30
CA PRO A 192 18.31 -1.08 14.69
C PRO A 192 17.71 -2.23 13.87
N THR A 193 16.54 -2.75 14.27
CA THR A 193 15.96 -3.96 13.68
C THR A 193 14.98 -3.68 12.55
N LEU A 194 14.57 -2.42 12.38
CA LEU A 194 13.56 -2.01 11.41
C LEU A 194 12.26 -2.83 11.59
N THR A 195 11.87 -3.03 12.85
CA THR A 195 10.64 -3.73 13.22
C THR A 195 9.62 -2.75 13.77
N LEU A 196 8.32 -3.08 13.64
CA LEU A 196 7.27 -2.32 14.30
C LEU A 196 7.44 -2.45 15.82
N SER A 197 7.47 -1.30 16.50
CA SER A 197 7.42 -1.25 17.96
C SER A 197 6.07 -1.81 18.46
N PRO A 198 5.90 -2.08 19.76
CA PRO A 198 4.60 -2.48 20.31
C PRO A 198 3.47 -1.49 19.98
N LEU A 199 3.78 -0.19 19.97
CA LEU A 199 2.84 0.85 19.56
C LEU A 199 2.55 0.74 18.05
N GLY A 200 3.58 0.59 17.21
CA GLY A 200 3.43 0.45 15.77
C GLY A 200 2.55 -0.75 15.39
N LYS A 201 2.72 -1.89 16.06
CA LYS A 201 1.88 -3.08 15.89
C LYS A 201 0.43 -2.81 16.30
N LEU A 202 0.21 -2.12 17.43
CA LEU A 202 -1.12 -1.79 17.89
C LEU A 202 -1.84 -0.80 16.94
N VAL A 203 -1.11 0.20 16.43
CA VAL A 203 -1.62 1.15 15.44
C VAL A 203 -1.94 0.43 14.13
N LEU A 204 -1.09 -0.50 13.68
CA LEU A 204 -1.37 -1.31 12.48
C LEU A 204 -2.68 -2.08 12.63
N GLU A 205 -2.94 -2.64 13.81
CA GLU A 205 -4.14 -3.43 14.07
C GLU A 205 -5.42 -2.60 14.15
N LEU A 206 -5.37 -1.42 14.79
CA LEU A 206 -6.56 -0.59 15.02
C LEU A 206 -6.82 0.44 13.93
N GLN A 207 -5.75 0.97 13.33
CA GLN A 207 -5.76 2.13 12.43
C GLN A 207 -4.84 1.87 11.22
N GLU A 208 -4.94 0.67 10.64
CA GLU A 208 -4.14 0.20 9.49
C GLU A 208 -3.97 1.30 8.42
N SER A 209 -5.08 1.91 7.98
CA SER A 209 -5.05 2.93 6.92
C SER A 209 -4.12 4.11 7.22
N SER A 210 -4.17 4.65 8.44
CA SER A 210 -3.38 5.80 8.86
C SER A 210 -1.88 5.47 8.89
N LEU A 211 -1.53 4.23 9.27
CA LEU A 211 -0.15 3.77 9.27
C LEU A 211 0.37 3.54 7.85
N LEU A 212 -0.46 2.98 6.96
CA LEU A 212 -0.10 2.83 5.55
C LEU A 212 0.04 4.18 4.84
N ASP A 213 -0.82 5.16 5.17
CA ASP A 213 -0.72 6.55 4.70
C ASP A 213 0.61 7.19 5.15
N LEU A 214 1.02 6.95 6.42
CA LEU A 214 2.34 7.35 6.91
C LEU A 214 3.47 6.69 6.11
N PHE A 215 3.43 5.37 5.88
CA PHE A 215 4.46 4.68 5.11
C PHE A 215 4.56 5.18 3.67
N LEU A 216 3.43 5.45 3.03
CA LEU A 216 3.39 6.06 1.72
C LEU A 216 4.03 7.45 1.73
N HIS A 217 3.78 8.25 2.77
CA HIS A 217 4.41 9.56 2.95
C HIS A 217 5.92 9.47 3.18
N LEU A 218 6.38 8.52 4.00
CA LEU A 218 7.80 8.28 4.24
C LEU A 218 8.53 7.83 2.96
N LEU A 219 7.90 6.96 2.16
CA LEU A 219 8.39 6.54 0.85
C LEU A 219 8.49 7.71 -0.12
N LYS A 220 7.42 8.52 -0.24
CA LYS A 220 7.38 9.71 -1.11
C LYS A 220 8.42 10.77 -0.74
N ARG A 221 8.82 10.85 0.54
CA ARG A 221 9.88 11.75 1.03
C ARG A 221 11.26 11.13 1.06
N HIS A 222 11.43 9.91 0.55
CA HIS A 222 12.69 9.16 0.58
C HIS A 222 13.28 9.00 2.00
N LYS A 223 12.43 8.99 3.03
CA LYS A 223 12.85 8.74 4.42
C LYS A 223 13.01 7.25 4.72
N MET A 224 12.32 6.40 3.95
CA MET A 224 12.44 4.94 3.98
C MET A 224 12.39 4.40 2.56
N THR A 225 13.09 3.31 2.28
CA THR A 225 13.03 2.65 0.97
C THR A 225 11.79 1.75 0.87
N PHE A 226 11.47 1.32 -0.34
CA PHE A 226 10.36 0.38 -0.56
C PHE A 226 10.66 -0.99 0.07
N ASP A 227 11.91 -1.46 -0.04
CA ASP A 227 12.34 -2.74 0.53
C ASP A 227 12.31 -2.72 2.07
N ASP A 228 12.68 -1.59 2.69
CA ASP A 228 12.56 -1.38 4.13
C ASP A 228 11.11 -1.55 4.61
N LEU A 229 10.16 -0.91 3.92
CA LEU A 229 8.74 -0.96 4.25
C LEU A 229 8.13 -2.33 3.98
N CYS A 230 8.55 -2.99 2.91
CA CYS A 230 8.17 -4.37 2.63
C CYS A 230 8.71 -5.32 3.70
N THR A 231 9.94 -5.15 4.17
CA THR A 231 10.53 -5.95 5.25
C THR A 231 9.81 -5.71 6.57
N LEU A 232 9.44 -4.46 6.86
CA LEU A 232 8.68 -4.08 8.03
C LEU A 232 7.29 -4.75 8.08
N LEU A 233 6.63 -4.85 6.92
CA LEU A 233 5.30 -5.46 6.77
C LEU A 233 5.34 -6.98 6.52
N LYS A 234 6.48 -7.54 6.11
CA LYS A 234 6.73 -8.98 6.00
C LYS A 234 7.43 -9.46 7.28
N THR A 235 6.70 -9.68 8.38
CA THR A 235 7.35 -10.35 9.52
C THR A 235 7.76 -11.76 9.15
N LYS A 236 8.89 -12.20 9.71
CA LYS A 236 9.41 -13.57 9.54
C LYS A 236 8.51 -14.62 10.19
N ASP A 237 7.65 -14.22 11.12
CA ASP A 237 6.68 -15.09 11.77
C ASP A 237 5.47 -15.22 10.84
N SER A 238 5.56 -16.18 9.93
CA SER A 238 4.68 -16.47 8.78
C SER A 238 3.20 -16.76 9.10
N THR A 239 2.72 -16.41 10.30
CA THR A 239 1.35 -16.69 10.76
C THR A 239 0.49 -15.44 10.91
N ASP A 240 1.05 -14.23 10.83
CA ASP A 240 0.27 -13.00 11.02
C ASP A 240 -0.43 -12.53 9.73
N LEU A 241 -1.62 -13.09 9.49
CA LEU A 241 -2.51 -12.74 8.37
C LEU A 241 -2.81 -11.22 8.28
N ALA A 242 -2.77 -10.50 9.41
CA ALA A 242 -3.05 -9.06 9.41
C ALA A 242 -1.95 -8.26 8.68
N GLN A 243 -0.70 -8.71 8.80
CA GLN A 243 0.42 -8.04 8.16
C GLN A 243 0.53 -8.35 6.68
N GLU A 244 0.24 -9.59 6.28
CA GLU A 244 0.11 -9.92 4.85
C GLU A 244 -0.96 -9.04 4.19
N HIS A 245 -2.09 -8.85 4.86
CA HIS A 245 -3.14 -7.95 4.38
C HIS A 245 -2.69 -6.49 4.29
N ALA A 246 -1.96 -6.01 5.31
CA ALA A 246 -1.41 -4.66 5.30
C ALA A 246 -0.37 -4.46 4.20
N LEU A 247 0.50 -5.44 3.97
CA LEU A 247 1.45 -5.43 2.85
C LEU A 247 0.71 -5.35 1.52
N LYS A 248 -0.30 -6.21 1.32
CA LYS A 248 -1.13 -6.19 0.11
C LYS A 248 -1.71 -4.80 -0.12
N ARG A 249 -2.36 -4.22 0.90
CA ARG A 249 -2.95 -2.88 0.81
C ARG A 249 -1.91 -1.78 0.55
N PHE A 250 -0.75 -1.86 1.19
CA PHE A 250 0.33 -0.91 0.99
C PHE A 250 0.84 -0.93 -0.46
N VAL A 251 1.06 -2.13 -0.99
CA VAL A 251 1.48 -2.35 -2.38
C VAL A 251 0.40 -1.85 -3.34
N GLU A 252 -0.87 -2.15 -3.08
CA GLU A 252 -2.02 -1.66 -3.83
C GLU A 252 -2.08 -0.13 -3.86
N MET A 253 -1.84 0.55 -2.73
CA MET A 253 -1.76 2.01 -2.65
C MET A 253 -0.65 2.57 -3.56
N ILE A 254 0.50 1.89 -3.65
CA ILE A 254 1.60 2.29 -4.53
C ILE A 254 1.23 2.12 -6.00
N VAL A 255 0.60 1.00 -6.37
CA VAL A 255 0.18 0.74 -7.76
C VAL A 255 -0.91 1.73 -8.20
N LEU A 256 -1.80 2.12 -7.27
CA LEU A 256 -2.87 3.09 -7.54
C LEU A 256 -2.42 4.56 -7.48
N ASP A 257 -1.21 4.85 -7.01
CA ASP A 257 -0.73 6.23 -6.85
C ASP A 257 -0.50 6.90 -8.22
N ARG A 258 -1.32 7.93 -8.51
CA ARG A 258 -1.22 8.71 -9.76
C ARG A 258 -0.29 9.92 -9.65
N SER A 259 0.31 10.15 -8.48
CA SER A 259 1.05 11.39 -8.20
C SER A 259 2.35 11.51 -9.00
N LYS A 260 2.83 10.42 -9.63
CA LYS A 260 4.12 10.30 -10.31
C LYS A 260 5.33 10.62 -9.42
N VAL A 261 5.13 10.81 -8.11
CA VAL A 261 6.19 11.04 -7.12
C VAL A 261 6.97 9.75 -6.87
N ILE A 262 6.27 8.61 -6.88
CA ILE A 262 6.88 7.29 -6.72
C ILE A 262 7.58 6.89 -8.02
N SER A 263 8.80 6.37 -7.90
CA SER A 263 9.59 5.97 -9.06
C SER A 263 8.91 4.82 -9.82
N LYS A 264 9.06 4.80 -11.16
CA LYS A 264 8.55 3.71 -12.00
C LYS A 264 9.09 2.34 -11.57
N THR A 265 10.35 2.29 -11.13
CA THR A 265 11.00 1.08 -10.61
C THR A 265 10.29 0.57 -9.35
N THR A 266 9.99 1.45 -8.40
CA THR A 266 9.25 1.10 -7.18
C THR A 266 7.83 0.63 -7.51
N THR A 267 7.13 1.30 -8.42
CA THR A 267 5.80 0.84 -8.88
C THR A 267 5.88 -0.55 -9.53
N MET A 268 6.89 -0.82 -10.34
CA MET A 268 7.10 -2.14 -10.94
C MET A 268 7.35 -3.22 -9.89
N GLN A 269 8.21 -2.95 -8.90
CA GLN A 269 8.46 -3.88 -7.78
C GLN A 269 7.17 -4.14 -6.98
N ALA A 270 6.37 -3.11 -6.72
CA ALA A 270 5.08 -3.24 -6.09
C ALA A 270 4.14 -4.16 -6.89
N VAL A 271 4.05 -3.98 -8.22
CA VAL A 271 3.25 -4.86 -9.09
C VAL A 271 3.72 -6.31 -9.03
N LEU A 272 5.03 -6.57 -9.05
CA LEU A 272 5.56 -7.92 -8.94
C LEU A 272 5.17 -8.58 -7.62
N ILE A 273 5.31 -7.88 -6.49
CA ILE A 273 4.89 -8.39 -5.18
C ILE A 273 3.39 -8.67 -5.16
N LEU A 274 2.57 -7.77 -5.70
CA LEU A 274 1.11 -7.96 -5.75
C LEU A 274 0.74 -9.19 -6.57
N VAL A 275 1.35 -9.36 -7.74
CA VAL A 275 1.16 -10.54 -8.60
C VAL A 275 1.52 -11.82 -7.86
N GLU A 276 2.68 -11.86 -7.20
CA GLU A 276 3.12 -13.03 -6.43
C GLU A 276 2.15 -13.38 -5.29
N MET A 277 1.68 -12.37 -4.54
CA MET A 277 0.73 -12.56 -3.44
C MET A 277 -0.62 -13.08 -3.95
N LEU A 278 -1.17 -12.48 -5.01
CA LEU A 278 -2.43 -12.93 -5.61
C LEU A 278 -2.29 -14.35 -6.17
N PHE A 279 -1.18 -14.63 -6.85
CA PHE A 279 -0.91 -15.94 -7.43
C PHE A 279 -0.73 -17.03 -6.37
N ALA A 280 0.01 -16.74 -5.30
CA ALA A 280 0.20 -17.67 -4.18
C ALA A 280 -1.15 -18.06 -3.57
N ARG A 281 -2.04 -17.09 -3.36
CA ARG A 281 -3.40 -17.32 -2.84
C ARG A 281 -4.33 -18.05 -3.80
N LEU A 282 -4.13 -17.90 -5.11
CA LEU A 282 -4.85 -18.69 -6.11
C LEU A 282 -4.37 -20.15 -6.13
N SER A 283 -3.07 -20.37 -5.88
CA SER A 283 -2.41 -21.68 -5.97
C SER A 283 -2.57 -22.52 -4.70
N THR A 284 -2.82 -21.91 -3.54
CA THR A 284 -3.00 -22.64 -2.29
C THR A 284 -4.31 -23.44 -2.31
N THR A 285 -4.19 -24.77 -2.25
CA THR A 285 -5.33 -25.71 -2.22
C THR A 285 -6.06 -25.71 -0.87
N GLU A 286 -5.44 -25.18 0.18
CA GLU A 286 -5.98 -25.20 1.53
C GLU A 286 -7.23 -24.31 1.67
N THR A 287 -8.36 -24.93 1.98
CA THR A 287 -9.68 -24.29 2.18
C THR A 287 -9.86 -23.72 3.60
N THR A 288 -8.81 -23.72 4.42
CA THR A 288 -8.86 -23.38 5.84
C THR A 288 -8.69 -21.89 6.14
N VAL A 289 -8.53 -21.03 5.12
CA VAL A 289 -8.41 -19.59 5.34
C VAL A 289 -9.76 -19.04 5.82
N SER A 290 -9.82 -18.74 7.11
CA SER A 290 -10.93 -18.06 7.80
C SER A 290 -11.44 -16.89 6.96
N SER A 291 -12.75 -16.88 6.70
CA SER A 291 -13.45 -15.91 5.86
C SER A 291 -13.47 -14.51 6.50
N ARG A 292 -12.33 -13.85 6.62
CA ARG A 292 -12.30 -12.43 6.93
C ARG A 292 -12.78 -11.70 5.68
N LYS A 293 -13.76 -10.80 5.85
CA LYS A 293 -14.33 -9.95 4.79
C LYS A 293 -13.21 -9.09 4.18
N GLN A 294 -12.53 -9.60 3.16
CA GLN A 294 -11.61 -8.80 2.37
C GLN A 294 -12.45 -7.80 1.58
N THR A 295 -12.17 -6.51 1.74
CA THR A 295 -12.71 -5.50 0.86
C THR A 295 -12.17 -5.78 -0.55
N PRO A 296 -13.01 -5.90 -1.58
CA PRO A 296 -12.53 -6.11 -2.94
C PRO A 296 -11.59 -4.97 -3.31
N PHE A 297 -10.40 -5.30 -3.80
CA PHE A 297 -9.51 -4.33 -4.41
C PHE A 297 -10.19 -3.84 -5.69
N VAL A 298 -10.77 -2.64 -5.63
CA VAL A 298 -11.34 -1.98 -6.80
C VAL A 298 -10.23 -1.17 -7.45
N MET A 299 -9.34 -1.85 -8.17
CA MET A 299 -8.61 -1.14 -9.21
C MET A 299 -9.67 -0.62 -10.19
N ARG A 300 -9.75 0.69 -10.41
CA ARG A 300 -10.51 1.26 -11.53
C ARG A 300 -9.77 1.00 -12.86
N GLY A 301 -9.36 -0.24 -13.09
CA GLY A 301 -8.79 -0.73 -14.33
C GLY A 301 -9.89 -1.36 -15.18
N THR A 302 -9.81 -1.20 -16.49
CA THR A 302 -10.73 -1.86 -17.42
C THR A 302 -10.23 -3.25 -17.70
N ARG A 303 -10.76 -4.25 -17.00
CA ARG A 303 -10.61 -5.65 -17.41
C ARG A 303 -11.21 -5.81 -18.81
N HIS A 304 -10.51 -6.51 -19.69
CA HIS A 304 -11.01 -6.73 -21.05
C HIS A 304 -12.27 -7.60 -21.05
N ARG A 305 -13.26 -7.25 -21.89
CA ARG A 305 -14.55 -7.95 -21.96
C ARG A 305 -14.43 -9.41 -22.37
N TRP A 306 -13.48 -9.74 -23.26
CA TRP A 306 -13.28 -11.11 -23.73
C TRP A 306 -12.91 -12.08 -22.60
N LEU A 307 -12.40 -11.59 -21.46
CA LEU A 307 -12.10 -12.43 -20.29
C LEU A 307 -13.36 -13.00 -19.63
N ASP A 308 -14.53 -12.39 -19.82
CA ASP A 308 -15.82 -12.93 -19.32
C ASP A 308 -16.23 -14.20 -20.06
N ASN A 309 -15.76 -14.36 -21.29
CA ASN A 309 -16.00 -15.54 -22.08
C ASN A 309 -14.99 -16.66 -21.75
N VAL A 310 -13.87 -16.36 -21.09
CA VAL A 310 -12.82 -17.34 -20.78
C VAL A 310 -13.06 -17.99 -19.43
N VAL A 311 -12.72 -19.28 -19.31
CA VAL A 311 -12.75 -20.04 -18.04
C VAL A 311 -11.96 -19.28 -16.96
N PRO A 312 -12.49 -19.13 -15.73
CA PRO A 312 -13.66 -19.80 -15.14
C PRO A 312 -15.03 -19.13 -15.40
N PHE A 313 -15.07 -17.99 -16.08
CA PHE A 313 -16.31 -17.21 -16.24
C PHE A 313 -17.18 -17.74 -17.37
N GLY A 314 -16.55 -18.14 -18.48
CA GLY A 314 -17.24 -18.65 -19.66
C GLY A 314 -17.95 -19.98 -19.43
N SER A 315 -19.19 -20.08 -19.94
CA SER A 315 -20.05 -21.27 -19.92
C SER A 315 -19.63 -22.40 -20.87
N GLY A 316 -18.40 -22.36 -21.39
CA GLY A 316 -17.92 -23.16 -22.54
C GLY A 316 -17.72 -24.67 -22.32
N GLY A 317 -18.24 -25.25 -21.24
CA GLY A 317 -18.12 -26.69 -20.98
C GLY A 317 -19.33 -27.20 -20.21
N GLY A 318 -20.37 -27.63 -20.93
CA GLY A 318 -21.41 -28.55 -20.47
C GLY A 318 -22.02 -28.31 -19.09
N GLY A 319 -23.17 -27.61 -19.05
CA GLY A 319 -24.23 -27.92 -18.09
C GLY A 319 -24.24 -27.17 -16.75
N GLY A 320 -23.49 -26.09 -16.61
CA GLY A 320 -23.65 -25.14 -15.52
C GLY A 320 -24.17 -23.81 -16.05
N VAL A 321 -25.44 -23.75 -16.45
CA VAL A 321 -26.09 -22.48 -16.72
C VAL A 321 -26.02 -21.69 -15.41
N TRP A 322 -25.25 -20.60 -15.39
CA TRP A 322 -25.52 -19.51 -14.47
C TRP A 322 -26.89 -19.00 -14.92
N GLU A 323 -27.96 -19.58 -14.39
CA GLU A 323 -29.29 -19.05 -14.62
C GLU A 323 -29.26 -17.64 -14.07
N GLU A 324 -29.13 -16.66 -14.96
CA GLU A 324 -29.62 -15.32 -14.72
C GLU A 324 -31.08 -15.54 -14.33
N GLY A 325 -31.32 -15.54 -13.02
CA GLY A 325 -32.67 -15.66 -12.49
C GLY A 325 -33.50 -14.63 -13.21
N GLU A 326 -34.50 -15.11 -13.96
CA GLU A 326 -35.52 -14.28 -14.57
C GLU A 326 -35.96 -13.25 -13.52
N GLU A 327 -36.05 -11.99 -13.92
CA GLU A 327 -36.58 -10.88 -13.12
C GLU A 327 -38.06 -11.17 -12.77
N GLY A 328 -38.27 -12.10 -11.84
CA GLY A 328 -39.54 -12.46 -11.26
C GLY A 328 -39.73 -11.63 -10.00
N ASN A 329 -40.72 -10.76 -10.03
CA ASN A 329 -41.17 -9.92 -8.93
C ASN A 329 -41.10 -10.62 -7.55
N GLY A 330 -40.22 -10.11 -6.69
CA GLY A 330 -40.45 -9.98 -5.26
C GLY A 330 -40.80 -11.24 -4.49
N VAL A 331 -39.89 -12.22 -4.41
CA VAL A 331 -39.77 -13.10 -3.23
C VAL A 331 -38.29 -13.36 -2.98
N THR A 332 -37.82 -13.00 -1.79
CA THR A 332 -36.47 -13.28 -1.28
C THR A 332 -36.22 -14.79 -1.25
N VAL A 333 -35.59 -15.31 -2.29
CA VAL A 333 -35.05 -16.68 -2.31
C VAL A 333 -33.71 -16.65 -1.60
N GLU A 334 -33.69 -17.16 -0.37
CA GLU A 334 -32.46 -17.46 0.36
C GLU A 334 -31.68 -18.56 -0.38
N THR A 335 -30.72 -18.17 -1.20
CA THR A 335 -29.69 -19.05 -1.77
C THR A 335 -28.80 -19.59 -0.64
N THR A 336 -29.19 -20.70 -0.04
CA THR A 336 -28.52 -21.36 1.09
C THR A 336 -27.47 -22.40 0.66
N GLY A 337 -26.99 -22.36 -0.59
CA GLY A 337 -26.04 -23.32 -1.14
C GLY A 337 -24.67 -22.72 -1.52
N ARG A 338 -23.74 -22.66 -0.55
CA ARG A 338 -22.26 -22.73 -0.70
C ARG A 338 -21.58 -21.87 -1.79
N ARG A 339 -21.48 -20.55 -1.58
CA ARG A 339 -20.44 -19.69 -2.22
C ARG A 339 -19.10 -19.76 -1.47
N LYS A 340 -18.46 -20.93 -1.43
CA LYS A 340 -17.08 -21.06 -0.90
C LYS A 340 -15.99 -20.68 -1.93
N HIS A 341 -16.38 -20.25 -3.14
CA HIS A 341 -15.45 -19.93 -4.25
C HIS A 341 -15.21 -18.42 -4.48
N ASP A 342 -15.85 -17.52 -3.74
CA ASP A 342 -15.83 -16.07 -4.06
C ASP A 342 -14.46 -15.40 -3.89
N TYR A 343 -13.61 -15.86 -2.97
CA TYR A 343 -12.32 -15.18 -2.70
C TYR A 343 -11.27 -15.45 -3.78
N ARG A 344 -11.16 -16.69 -4.29
CA ARG A 344 -10.24 -16.99 -5.39
C ARG A 344 -10.66 -16.27 -6.67
N LEU A 345 -11.97 -16.16 -6.92
CA LEU A 345 -12.46 -15.40 -8.05
C LEU A 345 -12.08 -13.91 -7.93
N ASN A 346 -12.21 -13.33 -6.74
CA ASN A 346 -11.77 -11.96 -6.50
C ASN A 346 -10.26 -11.79 -6.71
N ASP A 347 -9.42 -12.70 -6.21
CA ASP A 347 -7.96 -12.62 -6.43
C ASP A 347 -7.61 -12.77 -7.92
N LEU A 348 -8.32 -13.63 -8.67
CA LEU A 348 -8.18 -13.75 -10.12
C LEU A 348 -8.57 -12.46 -10.84
N LEU A 349 -9.72 -11.88 -10.51
CA LEU A 349 -10.20 -10.63 -11.10
C LEU A 349 -9.20 -9.50 -10.85
N GLN A 350 -8.65 -9.42 -9.64
CA GLN A 350 -7.63 -8.45 -9.30
C GLN A 350 -6.36 -8.67 -10.12
N LEU A 351 -5.89 -9.91 -10.21
CA LEU A 351 -4.72 -10.26 -11.00
C LEU A 351 -4.93 -9.92 -12.48
N GLN A 352 -6.05 -10.33 -13.07
CA GLN A 352 -6.41 -9.97 -14.45
C GLN A 352 -6.46 -8.46 -14.65
N THR A 353 -7.00 -7.71 -13.68
CA THR A 353 -7.08 -6.24 -13.77
C THR A 353 -5.68 -5.60 -13.73
N VAL A 354 -4.77 -6.13 -12.91
CA VAL A 354 -3.36 -5.71 -12.88
C VAL A 354 -2.68 -6.01 -14.21
N LEU A 355 -2.91 -7.20 -14.79
CA LEU A 355 -2.34 -7.60 -16.08
C LEU A 355 -2.95 -6.87 -17.30
N CYS A 356 -4.17 -6.35 -17.19
CA CYS A 356 -4.79 -5.47 -18.20
C CYS A 356 -4.35 -4.00 -18.06
N SER A 357 -3.61 -3.66 -17.00
CA SER A 357 -3.21 -2.28 -16.73
C SER A 357 -1.98 -1.86 -17.55
N SER A 358 -1.70 -0.56 -17.60
CA SER A 358 -0.47 -0.02 -18.19
C SER A 358 0.81 -0.44 -17.44
N HIS A 359 0.69 -1.13 -16.31
CA HIS A 359 1.83 -1.67 -15.57
C HIS A 359 2.28 -3.04 -16.09
N MET A 360 1.56 -3.64 -17.05
CA MET A 360 1.95 -4.90 -17.66
C MET A 360 3.18 -4.70 -18.55
N THR A 361 4.35 -5.04 -18.02
CA THR A 361 5.65 -4.97 -18.69
C THR A 361 6.14 -6.38 -19.03
N GLU A 362 7.17 -6.49 -19.89
CA GLU A 362 7.84 -7.76 -20.18
C GLU A 362 8.33 -8.46 -18.91
N THR A 363 8.87 -7.71 -17.93
CA THR A 363 9.31 -8.24 -16.64
C THR A 363 8.16 -8.86 -15.85
N VAL A 364 7.03 -8.17 -15.74
CA VAL A 364 5.83 -8.67 -15.04
C VAL A 364 5.29 -9.91 -15.74
N ALA A 365 5.20 -9.87 -17.08
CA ALA A 365 4.75 -10.99 -17.89
C ALA A 365 5.65 -12.22 -17.75
N THR A 366 6.97 -12.03 -17.78
CA THR A 366 7.96 -13.09 -17.55
C THR A 366 7.75 -13.72 -16.18
N ARG A 367 7.59 -12.89 -15.14
CA ARG A 367 7.34 -13.39 -13.78
C ARG A 367 6.04 -14.18 -13.67
N VAL A 368 4.95 -13.71 -14.26
CA VAL A 368 3.67 -14.45 -14.31
C VAL A 368 3.86 -15.81 -14.99
N ASN A 369 4.60 -15.86 -16.09
CA ASN A 369 4.89 -17.11 -16.80
C ASN A 369 5.74 -18.08 -15.98
N GLU A 370 6.75 -17.59 -15.26
CA GLU A 370 7.54 -18.40 -14.32
C GLU A 370 6.65 -19.01 -13.23
N LEU A 371 5.72 -18.23 -12.67
CA LEU A 371 4.78 -18.69 -11.65
C LEU A 371 3.81 -19.76 -12.19
N LEU A 372 3.40 -19.64 -13.46
CA LEU A 372 2.50 -20.60 -14.12
C LEU A 372 3.20 -21.90 -14.57
N THR A 373 4.52 -21.90 -14.74
CA THR A 373 5.26 -23.05 -15.31
C THR A 373 5.18 -24.31 -14.45
N PRO A 374 5.38 -24.27 -13.10
CA PRO A 374 5.28 -25.45 -12.24
C PRO A 374 3.88 -26.09 -12.21
N LEU A 375 2.84 -25.35 -12.57
CA LEU A 375 1.45 -25.80 -12.57
C LEU A 375 1.06 -26.58 -13.85
N ASN A 376 1.99 -26.73 -14.79
CA ASN A 376 1.86 -27.60 -15.96
C ASN A 376 2.59 -28.94 -15.71
N PRO A 377 2.03 -29.91 -14.97
CA PRO A 377 2.48 -31.28 -15.13
C PRO A 377 2.01 -31.70 -16.53
N VAL A 378 2.88 -31.58 -17.52
CA VAL A 378 2.74 -32.27 -18.79
C VAL A 378 2.80 -33.76 -18.46
N LYS A 379 1.66 -34.35 -18.11
CA LYS A 379 1.48 -35.79 -18.18
C LYS A 379 1.16 -36.08 -19.63
N GLU A 380 2.18 -36.49 -20.38
CA GLU A 380 2.05 -36.99 -21.76
C GLU A 380 1.12 -38.21 -21.86
N ASP A 381 0.79 -38.85 -20.72
CA ASP A 381 -0.04 -40.05 -20.65
C ASP A 381 -1.49 -39.72 -20.23
N GLY A 382 -2.22 -39.08 -21.14
CA GLY A 382 -3.63 -39.34 -21.51
C GLY A 382 -4.80 -39.35 -20.51
N GLU A 383 -4.66 -39.70 -19.22
CA GLU A 383 -5.85 -40.07 -18.41
C GLU A 383 -5.82 -39.62 -16.94
N GLY A 384 -5.03 -38.61 -16.60
CA GLY A 384 -5.11 -37.97 -15.29
C GLY A 384 -5.93 -36.68 -15.35
N GLU A 385 -7.17 -36.67 -14.84
CA GLU A 385 -7.89 -35.46 -14.39
C GLU A 385 -7.18 -34.80 -13.19
N GLY A 386 -5.87 -34.57 -13.30
CA GLY A 386 -5.15 -33.71 -12.38
C GLY A 386 -5.69 -32.31 -12.60
N GLY A 387 -6.51 -31.84 -11.65
CA GLY A 387 -7.26 -30.59 -11.73
C GLY A 387 -6.41 -29.46 -12.29
N ALA A 388 -6.56 -29.23 -13.59
CA ALA A 388 -5.84 -28.18 -14.30
C ALA A 388 -6.12 -26.87 -13.58
N PHE A 389 -5.09 -26.05 -13.39
CA PHE A 389 -5.26 -24.75 -12.76
C PHE A 389 -6.18 -23.91 -13.64
N VAL A 390 -7.47 -23.87 -13.29
CA VAL A 390 -8.59 -23.35 -14.10
C VAL A 390 -8.35 -21.92 -14.58
N TYR A 391 -7.52 -21.17 -13.86
CA TYR A 391 -7.21 -19.77 -14.12
C TYR A 391 -6.07 -19.55 -15.14
N GLN A 392 -5.28 -20.59 -15.41
CA GLN A 392 -4.05 -20.54 -16.20
C GLN A 392 -4.25 -19.92 -17.59
N ILE A 393 -5.30 -20.33 -18.29
CA ILE A 393 -5.55 -19.92 -19.68
C ILE A 393 -5.66 -18.40 -19.77
N SER A 394 -6.50 -17.79 -18.94
CA SER A 394 -6.69 -16.34 -18.93
C SER A 394 -5.40 -15.57 -18.61
N LEU A 395 -4.58 -16.08 -17.69
CA LEU A 395 -3.32 -15.45 -17.28
C LEU A 395 -2.24 -15.60 -18.36
N GLN A 396 -2.18 -16.75 -19.05
CA GLN A 396 -1.29 -16.96 -20.20
C GLN A 396 -1.67 -16.07 -21.37
N MET A 397 -2.97 -15.98 -21.69
CA MET A 397 -3.46 -15.10 -22.76
C MET A 397 -3.14 -13.62 -22.50
N LEU A 398 -3.09 -13.18 -21.24
CA LEU A 398 -2.69 -11.82 -20.88
C LEU A 398 -1.16 -11.62 -20.90
N SER A 399 -0.37 -12.64 -20.57
CA SER A 399 1.08 -12.51 -20.36
C SER A 399 1.95 -12.91 -21.56
N TRP A 400 1.60 -13.94 -22.31
CA TRP A 400 2.34 -14.39 -23.50
C TRP A 400 2.56 -13.32 -24.57
N PRO A 401 1.58 -12.44 -24.87
CA PRO A 401 1.77 -11.35 -25.83
C PRO A 401 2.96 -10.45 -25.49
N CYS A 402 3.17 -10.19 -24.18
CA CYS A 402 4.19 -9.29 -23.68
C CYS A 402 5.60 -9.88 -23.69
N VAL A 403 5.74 -11.19 -23.93
CA VAL A 403 7.03 -11.91 -24.05
C VAL A 403 7.24 -12.43 -25.48
N GLY A 404 6.59 -11.83 -26.47
CA GLY A 404 6.75 -12.16 -27.90
C GLY A 404 6.00 -13.41 -28.37
N ARG A 405 5.26 -14.09 -27.49
CA ARG A 405 4.53 -15.34 -27.80
C ARG A 405 3.10 -15.08 -28.29
N LYS A 406 2.96 -14.19 -29.26
CA LYS A 406 1.64 -13.68 -29.73
C LYS A 406 0.81 -14.75 -30.42
N LYS A 407 1.44 -15.52 -31.32
CA LYS A 407 0.77 -16.59 -32.10
C LYS A 407 0.29 -17.70 -31.18
N GLU A 408 1.11 -18.11 -30.22
CA GLU A 408 0.77 -19.12 -29.23
C GLU A 408 -0.39 -18.67 -28.34
N ALA A 409 -0.43 -17.39 -27.95
CA ALA A 409 -1.53 -16.85 -27.15
C ALA A 409 -2.86 -16.83 -27.91
N CYS A 410 -2.81 -16.46 -29.20
CA CYS A 410 -3.96 -16.51 -30.08
C CYS A 410 -4.41 -17.96 -30.33
N GLN A 411 -3.48 -18.90 -30.53
CA GLN A 411 -3.78 -20.31 -30.66
C GLN A 411 -4.42 -20.89 -29.39
N LEU A 412 -3.93 -20.49 -28.21
CA LEU A 412 -4.52 -20.86 -26.92
C LEU A 412 -5.97 -20.35 -26.82
N CYS A 413 -6.23 -19.09 -27.23
CA CYS A 413 -7.58 -18.54 -27.32
C CYS A 413 -8.47 -19.37 -28.24
N LEU A 414 -8.02 -19.67 -29.46
CA LEU A 414 -8.79 -20.46 -30.44
C LEU A 414 -9.17 -21.83 -29.89
N ARG A 415 -8.25 -22.49 -29.19
CA ARG A 415 -8.45 -23.84 -28.65
C ARG A 415 -9.47 -23.87 -27.50
N HIS A 416 -9.40 -22.91 -26.59
CA HIS A 416 -10.20 -22.94 -25.36
C HIS A 416 -11.45 -22.04 -25.40
N ASN A 417 -11.42 -21.01 -26.24
CA ASN A 417 -12.52 -20.06 -26.38
C ASN A 417 -12.54 -19.38 -27.76
N PRO A 418 -12.88 -20.12 -28.83
CA PRO A 418 -12.86 -19.57 -30.18
C PRO A 418 -13.78 -18.35 -30.34
N GLY A 419 -14.92 -18.32 -29.63
CA GLY A 419 -15.84 -17.19 -29.67
C GLY A 419 -15.26 -15.86 -29.18
N ALA A 420 -14.23 -15.89 -28.31
CA ALA A 420 -13.58 -14.68 -27.80
C ALA A 420 -12.38 -14.21 -28.65
N VAL A 421 -11.97 -14.95 -29.69
CA VAL A 421 -10.68 -14.72 -30.37
C VAL A 421 -10.63 -13.37 -31.09
N ILE A 422 -11.73 -12.93 -31.69
CA ILE A 422 -11.78 -11.66 -32.43
C ILE A 422 -11.67 -10.48 -31.46
N ASP A 423 -12.43 -10.50 -30.36
CA ASP A 423 -12.35 -9.48 -29.31
C ASP A 423 -10.97 -9.47 -28.66
N TYR A 424 -10.40 -10.65 -28.40
CA TYR A 424 -9.04 -10.81 -27.86
C TYR A 424 -8.01 -10.16 -28.78
N CYS A 425 -8.00 -10.50 -30.07
CA CYS A 425 -7.02 -9.98 -31.02
C CYS A 425 -7.20 -8.49 -31.29
N THR A 426 -8.44 -8.01 -31.36
CA THR A 426 -8.73 -6.58 -31.55
C THR A 426 -8.22 -5.76 -30.37
N THR A 427 -8.29 -6.32 -29.16
CA THR A 427 -7.85 -5.64 -27.93
C THR A 427 -6.34 -5.71 -27.74
N MET A 428 -5.73 -6.89 -27.91
CA MET A 428 -4.31 -7.11 -27.61
C MET A 428 -3.39 -6.78 -28.79
N PHE A 429 -3.91 -6.89 -30.02
CA PHE A 429 -3.13 -6.80 -31.26
C PHE A 429 -3.85 -5.96 -32.34
N PRO A 430 -4.34 -4.75 -32.01
CA PRO A 430 -5.19 -3.99 -32.92
C PRO A 430 -4.55 -3.73 -34.29
N GLY A 431 -3.22 -3.56 -34.36
CA GLY A 431 -2.49 -3.23 -35.58
C GLY A 431 -1.46 -4.28 -36.05
N ASP A 432 -1.49 -5.51 -35.51
CA ASP A 432 -0.49 -6.55 -35.85
C ASP A 432 -0.95 -7.35 -37.08
N LEU A 433 -0.70 -6.81 -38.28
CA LEU A 433 -1.20 -7.40 -39.52
C LEU A 433 -0.73 -8.86 -39.71
N ASP A 434 0.53 -9.17 -39.41
CA ASP A 434 1.09 -10.51 -39.57
C ASP A 434 0.34 -11.54 -38.71
N LEU A 435 -0.03 -11.17 -37.49
CA LEU A 435 -0.84 -12.03 -36.61
C LEU A 435 -2.26 -12.22 -37.16
N TRP A 436 -2.88 -11.17 -37.70
CA TRP A 436 -4.21 -11.26 -38.29
C TRP A 436 -4.24 -12.12 -39.55
N VAL A 437 -3.21 -12.05 -40.40
CA VAL A 437 -3.06 -12.94 -41.56
C VAL A 437 -2.92 -14.39 -41.11
N TRP A 438 -2.06 -14.66 -40.12
CA TRP A 438 -1.93 -15.99 -39.54
C TRP A 438 -3.27 -16.49 -38.94
N LEU A 439 -4.02 -15.62 -38.25
CA LEU A 439 -5.33 -15.97 -37.69
C LEU A 439 -6.34 -16.32 -38.79
N LEU A 440 -6.36 -15.59 -39.91
CA LEU A 440 -7.21 -15.90 -41.05
C LEU A 440 -6.93 -17.30 -41.60
N GLU A 441 -5.66 -17.67 -41.73
CA GLU A 441 -5.25 -19.02 -42.16
C GLU A 441 -5.74 -20.09 -41.19
N GLN A 442 -5.58 -19.88 -39.88
CA GLN A 442 -6.06 -20.81 -38.86
C GLN A 442 -7.59 -20.95 -38.88
N LEU A 443 -8.32 -19.84 -38.96
CA LEU A 443 -9.79 -19.84 -38.99
C LEU A 443 -10.32 -20.52 -40.25
N LEU A 444 -9.70 -20.29 -41.41
CA LEU A 444 -10.07 -20.95 -42.67
C LEU A 444 -9.79 -22.45 -42.61
N GLY A 445 -8.63 -22.85 -42.06
CA GLY A 445 -8.29 -24.25 -41.85
C GLY A 445 -9.30 -24.97 -40.94
N ASN A 446 -9.71 -24.34 -39.85
CA ASN A 446 -10.73 -24.87 -38.95
C ASN A 446 -12.12 -24.88 -39.60
N ALA A 447 -12.49 -23.86 -40.37
CA ALA A 447 -13.78 -23.80 -41.05
C ALA A 447 -13.95 -24.91 -42.11
N ASN A 448 -12.84 -25.38 -42.69
CA ASN A 448 -12.80 -26.44 -43.70
C ASN A 448 -12.45 -27.83 -43.13
N TYR A 449 -12.35 -27.97 -41.80
CA TYR A 449 -12.01 -29.24 -41.17
C TYR A 449 -13.21 -30.20 -41.20
N GLU A 450 -13.08 -31.31 -41.94
CA GLU A 450 -14.14 -32.32 -42.13
C GLU A 450 -13.98 -33.54 -41.20
N GLY A 451 -12.99 -33.56 -40.30
CA GLY A 451 -12.63 -34.76 -39.54
C GLY A 451 -13.50 -35.08 -38.31
N ASP A 452 -14.24 -34.11 -37.77
CA ASP A 452 -15.09 -34.30 -36.59
C ASP A 452 -16.45 -33.61 -36.79
N PRO A 453 -17.59 -34.34 -36.74
CA PRO A 453 -18.91 -33.74 -36.91
C PRO A 453 -19.34 -32.81 -35.75
N THR A 454 -18.67 -32.88 -34.59
CA THR A 454 -18.92 -31.99 -33.45
C THR A 454 -18.13 -30.68 -33.56
N HIS A 455 -17.22 -30.57 -34.53
CA HIS A 455 -16.44 -29.38 -34.76
C HIS A 455 -17.32 -28.21 -35.22
N PRO A 456 -17.29 -27.04 -34.55
CA PRO A 456 -18.23 -25.95 -34.82
C PRO A 456 -17.84 -25.14 -36.06
N GLN A 457 -17.93 -25.74 -37.25
CA GLN A 457 -17.53 -25.11 -38.52
C GLN A 457 -18.19 -23.74 -38.76
N ASP A 458 -19.48 -23.60 -38.43
CA ASP A 458 -20.22 -22.36 -38.64
C ASP A 458 -19.72 -21.21 -37.76
N LEU A 459 -19.28 -21.52 -36.53
CA LEU A 459 -18.61 -20.54 -35.67
C LEU A 459 -17.33 -20.03 -36.34
N TYR A 460 -16.46 -20.93 -36.81
CA TYR A 460 -15.21 -20.54 -37.48
C TYR A 460 -15.45 -19.75 -38.77
N LYS A 461 -16.50 -20.08 -39.55
CA LYS A 461 -16.90 -19.27 -40.72
C LYS A 461 -17.36 -17.87 -40.33
N SER A 462 -18.07 -17.71 -39.21
CA SER A 462 -18.45 -16.38 -38.69
C SER A 462 -17.22 -15.59 -38.26
N LEU A 463 -16.36 -16.19 -37.44
CA LEU A 463 -15.13 -15.57 -36.96
C LEU A 463 -14.20 -15.17 -38.11
N TYR A 464 -14.11 -15.99 -39.17
CA TYR A 464 -13.33 -15.66 -40.37
C TYR A 464 -13.85 -14.40 -41.07
N LYS A 465 -15.18 -14.24 -41.21
CA LYS A 465 -15.79 -13.03 -41.78
C LYS A 465 -15.50 -11.79 -40.93
N GLU A 466 -15.57 -11.94 -39.61
CA GLU A 466 -15.27 -10.85 -38.67
C GLU A 466 -13.80 -10.44 -38.73
N ALA A 467 -12.88 -11.42 -38.76
CA ALA A 467 -11.45 -11.19 -38.93
C ALA A 467 -11.14 -10.46 -40.25
N LEU A 468 -11.74 -10.88 -41.37
CA LEU A 468 -11.63 -10.17 -42.65
C LEU A 468 -12.10 -8.71 -42.52
N GLY A 469 -13.22 -8.51 -41.82
CA GLY A 469 -13.75 -7.19 -41.49
C GLY A 469 -12.72 -6.28 -40.81
N HIS A 470 -11.95 -6.83 -39.87
CA HIS A 470 -10.87 -6.10 -39.18
C HIS A 470 -9.64 -5.88 -40.06
N VAL A 471 -9.16 -6.89 -40.78
CA VAL A 471 -7.97 -6.80 -41.65
C VAL A 471 -8.13 -5.72 -42.73
N ILE A 472 -9.35 -5.53 -43.24
CA ILE A 472 -9.67 -4.43 -44.17
C ILE A 472 -9.33 -3.06 -43.57
N THR A 473 -9.48 -2.90 -42.26
CA THR A 473 -9.18 -1.62 -41.59
C THR A 473 -7.69 -1.37 -41.44
N LEU A 474 -6.84 -2.39 -41.62
CA LEU A 474 -5.38 -2.34 -41.45
C LEU A 474 -4.61 -2.31 -42.77
N THR A 475 -5.29 -2.53 -43.90
CA THR A 475 -4.64 -2.75 -45.20
C THR A 475 -5.19 -1.81 -46.26
N THR A 476 -4.39 -1.53 -47.29
CA THR A 476 -4.89 -0.93 -48.52
C THR A 476 -5.74 -1.94 -49.31
N PRO A 477 -6.64 -1.50 -50.21
CA PRO A 477 -7.41 -2.42 -51.04
C PRO A 477 -6.54 -3.38 -51.84
N ARG A 478 -5.37 -2.90 -52.30
CA ARG A 478 -4.41 -3.71 -53.04
C ARG A 478 -3.82 -4.81 -52.15
N GLU A 479 -3.30 -4.45 -50.99
CA GLU A 479 -2.74 -5.41 -50.02
C GLU A 479 -3.80 -6.42 -49.58
N PHE A 480 -5.01 -5.95 -49.26
CA PHE A 480 -6.12 -6.82 -48.87
C PHE A 480 -6.40 -7.90 -49.92
N VAL A 481 -6.45 -7.54 -51.20
CA VAL A 481 -6.66 -8.51 -52.29
C VAL A 481 -5.53 -9.54 -52.36
N PHE A 482 -4.28 -9.14 -52.12
CA PHE A 482 -3.14 -10.07 -52.08
C PHE A 482 -3.15 -11.01 -50.87
N LEU A 483 -3.87 -10.67 -49.80
CA LEU A 483 -4.02 -11.52 -48.61
C LEU A 483 -5.14 -12.56 -48.74
N LEU A 484 -6.01 -12.45 -49.76
CA LEU A 484 -7.12 -13.39 -49.93
C LEU A 484 -6.61 -14.76 -50.43
N PRO A 485 -7.19 -15.88 -49.96
CA PRO A 485 -6.79 -17.19 -50.41
C PRO A 485 -7.12 -17.39 -51.90
N PRO A 486 -6.23 -18.05 -52.68
CA PRO A 486 -6.43 -18.22 -54.12
C PRO A 486 -7.60 -19.16 -54.46
N THR A 487 -8.05 -19.98 -53.50
CA THR A 487 -9.06 -21.03 -53.69
C THR A 487 -10.49 -20.58 -53.36
N GLY A 488 -10.71 -19.34 -52.93
CA GLY A 488 -12.05 -18.90 -52.51
C GLY A 488 -12.92 -18.32 -53.63
N SER A 489 -14.23 -18.35 -53.43
CA SER A 489 -15.21 -17.78 -54.37
C SER A 489 -15.14 -16.26 -54.38
N ALA A 490 -14.96 -15.66 -55.56
CA ALA A 490 -15.00 -14.21 -55.74
C ALA A 490 -16.29 -13.58 -55.18
N GLY A 491 -17.43 -14.29 -55.29
CA GLY A 491 -18.70 -13.82 -54.76
C GLY A 491 -18.73 -13.67 -53.24
N PHE A 492 -17.94 -14.48 -52.51
CA PHE A 492 -17.82 -14.36 -51.05
C PHE A 492 -16.97 -13.14 -50.65
N PHE A 493 -15.88 -12.87 -51.37
CA PHE A 493 -14.95 -11.79 -51.02
C PHE A 493 -15.34 -10.42 -51.55
N LEU A 494 -16.16 -10.34 -52.61
CA LEU A 494 -16.55 -9.08 -53.23
C LEU A 494 -17.08 -8.03 -52.24
N PRO A 495 -17.98 -8.36 -51.28
CA PRO A 495 -18.46 -7.39 -50.29
C PRO A 495 -17.35 -6.81 -49.41
N PHE A 496 -16.33 -7.61 -49.11
CA PHE A 496 -15.18 -7.21 -48.30
C PHE A 496 -14.22 -6.31 -49.09
N ILE A 497 -13.97 -6.65 -50.37
CA ILE A 497 -13.16 -5.82 -51.28
C ILE A 497 -13.81 -4.46 -51.48
N GLU A 498 -15.12 -4.42 -51.76
CA GLU A 498 -15.88 -3.17 -51.88
C GLU A 498 -15.80 -2.33 -50.61
N ARG A 499 -15.95 -2.97 -49.44
CA ARG A 499 -15.82 -2.29 -48.15
C ARG A 499 -14.42 -1.72 -47.94
N SER A 500 -13.37 -2.44 -48.33
CA SER A 500 -11.99 -1.96 -48.27
C SER A 500 -11.77 -0.73 -49.13
N ILE A 501 -12.24 -0.75 -50.38
CA ILE A 501 -12.16 0.38 -51.30
C ILE A 501 -12.89 1.60 -50.71
N LYS A 502 -14.12 1.41 -50.22
CA LYS A 502 -14.92 2.49 -49.59
C LYS A 502 -14.23 3.09 -48.37
N LEU A 503 -13.69 2.26 -47.48
CA LEU A 503 -12.98 2.73 -46.29
C LEU A 503 -11.70 3.50 -46.65
N HIS A 504 -10.92 3.00 -47.61
CA HIS A 504 -9.69 3.65 -48.06
C HIS A 504 -9.97 5.02 -48.69
N PHE A 505 -10.94 5.12 -49.60
CA PHE A 505 -11.32 6.40 -50.20
C PHE A 505 -11.87 7.38 -49.15
N SER A 506 -12.65 6.90 -48.18
CA SER A 506 -13.17 7.73 -47.09
C SER A 506 -12.05 8.32 -46.24
N ARG A 507 -11.05 7.51 -45.84
CA ARG A 507 -9.87 7.96 -45.09
C ARG A 507 -9.04 8.98 -45.89
N ALA A 508 -8.68 8.65 -47.13
CA ALA A 508 -7.91 9.55 -47.99
C ALA A 508 -8.59 10.91 -48.20
N THR A 509 -9.93 10.91 -48.33
CA THR A 509 -10.70 12.15 -48.45
C THR A 509 -10.72 12.94 -47.14
N SER A 510 -10.91 12.26 -46.01
CA SER A 510 -10.87 12.87 -44.66
C SER A 510 -9.52 13.55 -44.39
N ASP A 511 -8.42 12.88 -44.74
CA ASP A 511 -7.07 13.41 -44.53
C ASP A 511 -6.83 14.65 -45.42
N CYS A 512 -7.21 14.59 -46.69
CA CYS A 512 -7.12 15.75 -47.60
C CYS A 512 -7.93 16.96 -47.11
N LEU A 513 -9.13 16.72 -46.56
CA LEU A 513 -9.98 17.77 -45.99
C LEU A 513 -9.36 18.38 -44.73
N HIS A 514 -8.83 17.55 -43.84
CA HIS A 514 -8.19 18.02 -42.61
C HIS A 514 -6.97 18.89 -42.91
N ASP A 515 -6.13 18.47 -43.86
CA ASP A 515 -4.96 19.25 -44.29
C ASP A 515 -5.37 20.59 -44.93
N SER A 516 -6.43 20.58 -45.74
CA SER A 516 -6.97 21.81 -46.35
C SER A 516 -7.49 22.78 -45.28
N ILE A 517 -8.15 22.29 -44.23
CA ILE A 517 -8.64 23.11 -43.10
C ILE A 517 -7.47 23.71 -42.31
N LEU A 518 -6.45 22.91 -41.98
CA LEU A 518 -5.27 23.41 -41.26
C LEU A 518 -4.51 24.49 -42.06
N GLN A 519 -4.36 24.29 -43.38
CA GLN A 519 -3.75 25.30 -44.26
C GLN A 519 -4.58 26.59 -44.31
N SER A 520 -5.92 26.50 -44.35
CA SER A 520 -6.79 27.67 -44.36
C SER A 520 -6.74 28.49 -43.04
N ASN A 521 -6.63 27.82 -41.89
CA ASN A 521 -6.55 28.47 -40.59
C ASN A 521 -5.23 29.23 -40.39
N ASN A 522 -4.11 28.70 -40.90
CA ASN A 522 -2.80 29.35 -40.78
C ASN A 522 -2.67 30.61 -41.65
N ASN A 523 -3.46 30.72 -42.73
CA ASN A 523 -3.45 31.90 -43.61
C ASN A 523 -4.31 33.06 -43.08
N THR A 524 -5.16 32.82 -42.08
CA THR A 524 -6.05 33.85 -41.50
C THR A 524 -5.41 34.60 -40.30
N THR A 525 -4.18 34.23 -39.91
CA THR A 525 -3.45 34.83 -38.78
C THR A 525 -2.24 35.69 -39.20
N GLN A 526 -2.08 35.95 -40.50
CA GLN A 526 -1.23 36.99 -41.07
C GLN A 526 -2.10 38.15 -41.55
#